data_AF-A0A562RU48-F1
#
_entry.id   AF-A0A562RU48-F1
#
_cell.length_a   1.000
_cell.length_b   1.000
_cell.length_c   1.000
_cell.angle_alpha   90.00
_cell.angle_beta   90.00
_cell.angle_gamma   90.00
#
_symmetry.space_group_name_H-M   'P 1'
#
loop_
_entity.id
_entity.type
_entity.pdbx_description
1 polymer ?
#
loop_
_entity_poly.entity_id
_entity_poly.type
_entity_poly.pdbx_seq_one_letter_code
_entity_poly.pdbx_strand_id
1 'polypeptide(L)'
;MQEYRLHRIATSKTGKAPARSTIHDEVVTLRQVLKTAIRHEWLAHLPDFSPPYKTSGKVVHRPWFSPEEYKQLYETTRAHAKASQIHHRWSAEQLHDYVLFLANTGLRPDEAKNLQHRDVTIVEDERSGERILEIEVRGKRGVGYCKSMPSAVRPYERLLGRAKYVKQGRARVRAKLPPSNEPPQLPKPTDHVFPGNHIKMFNALLDRSELKLDRDGNRRTAYSLRHTYICMRLMEGADSY
;
A
#
# COMPACT_ATOMS: atom_id res chain seq x y z
N MET A 1 -22.34 -28.98 -4.88
CA MET A 1 -21.60 -27.75 -4.47
C MET A 1 -21.33 -27.66 -2.96
N GLN A 2 -22.28 -27.98 -2.09
CA GLN A 2 -22.06 -27.95 -0.64
C GLN A 2 -21.00 -28.97 -0.19
N GLU A 3 -21.03 -30.19 -0.75
CA GLU A 3 -20.03 -31.22 -0.50
C GLU A 3 -18.61 -30.76 -0.84
N TYR A 4 -18.44 -29.99 -1.92
CA TYR A 4 -17.15 -29.39 -2.27
C TYR A 4 -16.65 -28.43 -1.18
N ARG A 5 -17.53 -27.58 -0.64
CA ARG A 5 -17.17 -26.65 0.44
C ARG A 5 -16.74 -27.41 1.70
N LEU A 6 -17.49 -28.44 2.09
CA LEU A 6 -17.17 -29.29 3.24
C LEU A 6 -15.87 -30.06 3.03
N HIS A 7 -15.70 -30.66 1.86
CA HIS A 7 -14.48 -31.37 1.48
C HIS A 7 -13.26 -30.46 1.54
N ARG A 8 -13.33 -29.23 1.00
CA ARG A 8 -12.19 -28.29 1.01
C ARG A 8 -11.85 -27.76 2.39
N ILE A 9 -12.83 -27.62 3.29
CA ILE A 9 -12.57 -27.31 4.69
C ILE A 9 -11.84 -28.48 5.37
N ALA A 10 -12.24 -29.72 5.09
CA ALA A 10 -11.67 -30.92 5.68
C ALA A 10 -10.27 -31.31 5.13
N THR A 11 -10.01 -31.08 3.84
CA THR A 11 -8.76 -31.49 3.15
C THR A 11 -7.74 -30.37 3.01
N SER A 12 -7.78 -29.36 3.89
CA SER A 12 -6.81 -28.27 3.83
C SER A 12 -5.39 -28.75 4.14
N LYS A 13 -4.49 -28.60 3.15
CA LYS A 13 -3.08 -29.04 3.26
C LYS A 13 -2.23 -28.17 4.20
N THR A 14 -2.73 -27.00 4.61
CA THR A 14 -2.00 -26.02 5.43
C THR A 14 -2.34 -26.10 6.91
N GLY A 15 -3.14 -27.10 7.33
CA GLY A 15 -3.57 -27.30 8.72
C GLY A 15 -4.61 -26.27 9.23
N LYS A 16 -5.00 -25.29 8.39
CA LYS A 16 -6.04 -24.31 8.69
C LYS A 16 -7.11 -24.34 7.61
N ALA A 17 -8.38 -24.22 7.99
CA ALA A 17 -9.46 -24.09 7.03
C ALA A 17 -9.22 -22.89 6.09
N PRO A 18 -9.48 -23.02 4.77
CA PRO A 18 -9.31 -21.92 3.83
C PRO A 18 -10.21 -20.74 4.21
N ALA A 19 -9.74 -19.52 3.92
CA ALA A 19 -10.54 -18.32 4.14
C ALA A 19 -11.81 -18.36 3.29
N ARG A 20 -12.88 -17.71 3.77
CA ARG A 20 -14.15 -17.66 3.05
C ARG A 20 -14.02 -17.04 1.66
N SER A 21 -13.18 -16.01 1.51
CA SER A 21 -12.87 -15.41 0.20
C SER A 21 -12.20 -16.41 -0.74
N THR A 22 -11.30 -17.25 -0.23
CA THR A 22 -10.66 -18.31 -1.02
C THR A 22 -11.69 -19.32 -1.52
N ILE A 23 -12.61 -19.78 -0.67
CA ILE A 23 -13.69 -20.69 -1.10
C ILE A 23 -14.60 -19.99 -2.13
N HIS A 24 -14.87 -18.69 -1.93
CA HIS A 24 -15.67 -17.92 -2.89
C HIS A 24 -14.98 -17.85 -4.26
N ASP A 25 -13.69 -17.54 -4.31
CA ASP A 25 -12.91 -17.47 -5.55
C ASP A 25 -12.84 -18.84 -6.26
N GLU A 26 -12.66 -19.93 -5.50
CA GLU A 26 -12.71 -21.30 -6.03
C GLU A 26 -14.08 -21.60 -6.67
N VAL A 27 -15.16 -21.25 -5.99
CA VAL A 27 -16.54 -21.44 -6.50
C VAL A 27 -16.81 -20.57 -7.74
N VAL A 28 -16.33 -19.33 -7.77
CA VAL A 28 -16.45 -18.44 -8.94
C VAL A 28 -15.67 -19.03 -10.12
N THR A 29 -14.47 -19.53 -9.89
CA THR A 29 -13.64 -20.18 -10.92
C THR A 29 -14.34 -21.41 -11.49
N LEU A 30 -14.85 -22.30 -10.63
CA LEU A 30 -15.60 -23.48 -11.07
C LEU A 30 -16.83 -23.08 -11.89
N ARG A 31 -17.58 -22.07 -11.45
CA ARG A 31 -18.72 -21.54 -12.19
C ARG A 31 -18.32 -21.03 -13.58
N GLN A 32 -17.17 -20.36 -13.71
CA GLN A 32 -16.68 -19.88 -15.00
C GLN A 32 -16.36 -21.04 -15.95
N VAL A 33 -15.73 -22.10 -15.46
CA VAL A 33 -15.45 -23.32 -16.26
C VAL A 33 -16.75 -23.98 -16.73
N LEU A 34 -17.71 -24.20 -15.83
CA LEU A 34 -18.99 -24.84 -16.21
C LEU A 34 -19.81 -23.95 -17.15
N LYS A 35 -19.76 -22.63 -17.01
CA LYS A 35 -20.37 -21.69 -17.96
C LYS A 35 -19.75 -21.80 -19.36
N THR A 36 -18.46 -22.11 -19.46
CA THR A 36 -17.80 -22.35 -20.74
C THR A 36 -18.25 -23.68 -21.34
N ALA A 37 -18.37 -24.74 -20.53
CA ALA A 37 -18.89 -26.03 -20.99
C ALA A 37 -20.32 -25.94 -21.54
N ILE A 38 -21.19 -25.13 -20.93
CA ILE A 38 -22.54 -24.85 -21.47
C ILE A 38 -22.47 -24.11 -22.80
N ARG A 39 -21.57 -23.14 -22.96
CA ARG A 39 -21.37 -22.41 -24.23
C ARG A 39 -20.89 -23.32 -25.36
N HIS A 40 -20.23 -24.43 -25.03
CA HIS A 40 -19.86 -25.49 -25.96
C HIS A 40 -20.88 -26.63 -26.02
N GLU A 41 -22.03 -26.47 -25.37
CA GLU A 41 -23.12 -27.47 -25.31
C GLU A 41 -22.70 -28.82 -24.69
N TRP A 42 -21.59 -28.87 -23.95
CA TRP A 42 -21.16 -30.06 -23.21
C TRP A 42 -21.99 -30.30 -21.95
N LEU A 43 -22.69 -29.27 -21.47
CA LEU A 43 -23.59 -29.31 -20.33
C LEU A 43 -24.90 -28.61 -20.69
N ALA A 44 -26.02 -29.19 -20.28
CA ALA A 44 -27.35 -28.62 -20.51
C ALA A 44 -27.70 -27.50 -19.51
N HIS A 45 -27.24 -27.60 -18.26
CA HIS A 45 -27.56 -26.63 -17.20
C HIS A 45 -26.44 -26.54 -16.15
N LEU A 46 -26.45 -25.45 -15.38
CA LEU A 46 -25.53 -25.26 -14.24
C LEU A 46 -26.12 -25.86 -12.96
N PRO A 47 -25.27 -26.41 -12.08
CA PRO A 47 -25.67 -26.73 -10.71
C PRO A 47 -25.93 -25.47 -9.89
N ASP A 48 -26.70 -25.59 -8.81
CA ASP A 48 -26.88 -24.48 -7.87
C ASP A 48 -25.60 -24.22 -7.07
N PHE A 49 -25.21 -22.95 -7.05
CA PHE A 49 -24.01 -22.43 -6.39
C PHE A 49 -24.34 -21.60 -5.15
N SER A 50 -25.63 -21.41 -4.86
CA SER A 50 -26.11 -20.58 -3.76
C SER A 50 -25.58 -21.10 -2.42
N PRO A 51 -25.12 -20.21 -1.53
CA PRO A 51 -24.74 -20.62 -0.19
C PRO A 51 -26.00 -21.04 0.60
N PRO A 52 -25.98 -22.18 1.32
CA PRO A 52 -27.18 -22.72 1.99
C PRO A 52 -27.61 -21.93 3.24
N TYR A 53 -26.77 -21.02 3.75
CA TYR A 53 -27.08 -20.22 4.95
C TYR A 53 -26.75 -18.75 4.73
N LYS A 54 -27.58 -17.86 5.31
CA LYS A 54 -27.30 -16.42 5.39
C LYS A 54 -26.01 -16.19 6.18
N THR A 55 -25.06 -15.51 5.55
CA THR A 55 -23.76 -15.21 6.14
C THR A 55 -23.94 -14.30 7.36
N SER A 56 -23.46 -14.72 8.54
CA SER A 56 -23.21 -13.78 9.64
C SER A 56 -22.14 -12.80 9.17
N GLY A 57 -22.57 -11.59 8.82
CA GLY A 57 -21.74 -10.52 8.30
C GLY A 57 -21.02 -9.81 9.42
N LYS A 58 -20.11 -10.49 10.13
CA LYS A 58 -19.11 -9.77 10.92
C LYS A 58 -18.31 -8.92 9.92
N VAL A 59 -18.60 -7.62 9.91
CA VAL A 59 -17.90 -6.64 9.08
C VAL A 59 -16.49 -6.56 9.65
N VAL A 60 -15.56 -7.26 9.01
CA VAL A 60 -14.14 -7.10 9.31
C VAL A 60 -13.72 -5.77 8.70
N HIS A 61 -13.54 -4.77 9.55
CA HIS A 61 -13.00 -3.48 9.10
C HIS A 61 -11.53 -3.66 8.73
N ARG A 62 -11.11 -2.95 7.68
CA ARG A 62 -9.71 -3.00 7.27
C ARG A 62 -8.86 -2.27 8.32
N PRO A 63 -7.72 -2.85 8.71
CA PRO A 63 -6.93 -2.30 9.80
C PRO A 63 -6.37 -0.94 9.40
N TRP A 64 -6.59 0.06 10.25
CA TRP A 64 -6.11 1.42 10.13
C TRP A 64 -5.45 1.85 11.46
N PHE A 65 -4.69 2.94 11.41
CA PHE A 65 -4.06 3.57 12.57
C PHE A 65 -4.93 4.71 13.07
N SER A 66 -5.29 4.69 14.36
CA SER A 66 -5.91 5.84 15.04
C SER A 66 -5.00 7.08 14.95
N PRO A 67 -5.52 8.30 15.20
CA PRO A 67 -4.68 9.50 15.21
C PRO A 67 -3.47 9.40 16.15
N GLU A 68 -3.64 8.77 17.31
CA GLU A 68 -2.56 8.53 18.28
C GLU A 68 -1.54 7.50 17.79
N GLU A 69 -2.00 6.38 17.24
CA GLU A 69 -1.12 5.34 16.68
C GLU A 69 -0.37 5.86 15.45
N TYR A 70 -1.03 6.67 14.62
CA TYR A 70 -0.40 7.30 13.47
C TYR A 70 0.66 8.30 13.89
N LYS A 71 0.41 9.05 14.97
CA LYS A 71 1.41 9.93 15.61
C LYS A 71 2.62 9.15 16.08
N GLN A 72 2.40 8.08 16.84
CA GLN A 72 3.46 7.19 17.28
C GLN A 72 4.26 6.62 16.08
N LEU A 73 3.58 6.25 14.99
CA LEU A 73 4.21 5.71 13.79
C LEU A 73 5.14 6.71 13.11
N TYR A 74 4.68 7.93 12.83
CA TYR A 74 5.53 8.91 12.15
C TYR A 74 6.66 9.42 13.06
N GLU A 75 6.47 9.45 14.38
CA GLU A 75 7.53 9.79 15.33
C GLU A 75 8.60 8.70 15.39
N THR A 76 8.18 7.42 15.40
CA THR A 76 9.09 6.27 15.36
C THR A 76 9.91 6.26 14.07
N THR A 77 9.27 6.47 12.91
CA THR A 77 9.99 6.53 11.62
C THR A 77 10.94 7.72 11.57
N ARG A 78 10.58 8.88 12.12
CA ARG A 78 11.45 10.05 12.24
C ARG A 78 12.66 9.78 13.13
N ALA A 79 12.45 9.19 14.30
CA ALA A 79 13.52 8.81 15.22
C ALA A 79 14.47 7.79 14.57
N HIS A 80 13.92 6.81 13.85
CA HIS A 80 14.71 5.83 13.12
C HIS A 80 15.55 6.46 12.01
N ALA A 81 14.99 7.40 11.24
CA ALA A 81 15.73 8.12 10.20
C ALA A 81 16.94 8.89 10.78
N LYS A 82 16.75 9.54 11.93
CA LYS A 82 17.84 10.26 12.64
C LYS A 82 18.91 9.31 13.20
N ALA A 83 18.50 8.22 13.82
CA ALA A 83 19.40 7.23 14.43
C ALA A 83 20.09 6.31 13.41
N SER A 84 19.67 6.34 12.14
CA SER A 84 20.21 5.46 11.11
C SER A 84 21.65 5.80 10.75
N GLN A 85 22.45 4.74 10.59
CA GLN A 85 23.80 4.81 10.05
C GLN A 85 23.79 5.44 8.65
N ILE A 86 24.89 6.08 8.25
CA ILE A 86 25.03 6.83 6.99
C ILE A 86 24.56 6.02 5.78
N HIS A 87 24.90 4.72 5.72
CA HIS A 87 24.52 3.83 4.62
C HIS A 87 23.02 3.52 4.53
N HIS A 88 22.30 3.57 5.66
CA HIS A 88 20.86 3.27 5.74
C HIS A 88 19.99 4.52 5.87
N ARG A 89 20.60 5.68 6.16
CA ARG A 89 19.91 6.95 6.39
C ARG A 89 19.00 7.34 5.24
N TRP A 90 19.49 7.25 4.00
CA TRP A 90 18.69 7.55 2.80
C TRP A 90 17.41 6.70 2.75
N SER A 91 17.52 5.40 2.98
CA SER A 91 16.37 4.49 2.99
C SER A 91 15.40 4.79 4.12
N ALA A 92 15.92 5.10 5.31
CA ALA A 92 15.14 5.42 6.50
C ALA A 92 14.35 6.72 6.33
N GLU A 93 14.98 7.77 5.79
CA GLU A 93 14.32 9.02 5.45
C GLU A 93 13.27 8.84 4.34
N GLN A 94 13.59 8.05 3.31
CA GLN A 94 12.63 7.69 2.26
C GLN A 94 11.39 7.00 2.82
N LEU A 95 11.55 6.08 3.77
CA LEU A 95 10.39 5.46 4.42
C LEU A 95 9.59 6.45 5.25
N HIS A 96 10.24 7.38 5.96
CA HIS A 96 9.53 8.40 6.73
C HIS A 96 8.63 9.25 5.83
N ASP A 97 9.17 9.70 4.69
CA ASP A 97 8.39 10.47 3.72
C ASP A 97 7.33 9.61 3.02
N TYR A 98 7.62 8.34 2.74
CA TYR A 98 6.64 7.38 2.22
C TYR A 98 5.42 7.24 3.14
N VAL A 99 5.64 7.09 4.45
CA VAL A 99 4.54 6.99 5.44
C VAL A 99 3.70 8.26 5.44
N LEU A 100 4.33 9.44 5.53
CA LEU A 100 3.63 10.72 5.53
C LEU A 100 2.90 10.97 4.21
N PHE A 101 3.50 10.62 3.08
CA PHE A 101 2.91 10.83 1.77
C PHE A 101 1.67 9.96 1.58
N LEU A 102 1.74 8.65 1.85
CA LEU A 102 0.60 7.75 1.66
C LEU A 102 -0.56 8.07 2.61
N ALA A 103 -0.26 8.40 3.86
CA ALA A 103 -1.30 8.72 4.85
C ALA A 103 -2.00 10.06 4.56
N ASN A 104 -1.43 10.94 3.75
CA ASN A 104 -2.03 12.23 3.36
C ASN A 104 -2.58 12.25 1.91
N THR A 105 -2.30 11.23 1.10
CA THR A 105 -2.78 11.11 -0.29
C THR A 105 -3.79 9.98 -0.47
N GLY A 106 -3.77 8.97 0.40
CA GLY A 106 -4.63 7.79 0.27
C GLY A 106 -4.26 6.87 -0.89
N LEU A 107 -3.11 7.02 -1.54
CA LEU A 107 -2.69 6.14 -2.63
C LEU A 107 -2.56 4.68 -2.19
N ARG A 108 -2.84 3.75 -3.11
CA ARG A 108 -2.49 2.35 -2.87
C ARG A 108 -0.95 2.19 -2.87
N PRO A 109 -0.40 1.26 -2.09
CA PRO A 109 1.04 0.97 -2.13
C PRO A 109 1.57 0.64 -3.53
N ASP A 110 0.79 -0.06 -4.35
CA ASP A 110 1.18 -0.40 -5.73
C ASP A 110 1.12 0.81 -6.68
N GLU A 111 0.22 1.76 -6.42
CA GLU A 111 0.14 3.03 -7.15
C GLU A 111 1.36 3.90 -6.80
N ALA A 112 1.67 4.04 -5.51
CA ALA A 112 2.83 4.78 -5.03
C ALA A 112 4.17 4.19 -5.52
N LYS A 113 4.25 2.88 -5.70
CA LYS A 113 5.45 2.19 -6.21
C LYS A 113 5.79 2.58 -7.64
N ASN A 114 4.77 2.82 -8.47
CA ASN A 114 4.94 3.17 -9.89
C ASN A 114 4.86 4.68 -10.15
N LEU A 115 4.62 5.48 -9.11
CA LEU A 115 4.47 6.92 -9.21
C LEU A 115 5.80 7.58 -9.61
N GLN A 116 5.77 8.44 -10.61
CA GLN A 116 6.92 9.22 -11.06
C GLN A 116 6.79 10.69 -10.67
N HIS A 117 7.91 11.39 -10.59
CA HIS A 117 7.90 12.82 -10.24
C HIS A 117 7.10 13.68 -11.22
N ARG A 118 7.05 13.30 -12.51
CA ARG A 118 6.23 13.98 -13.53
C ARG A 118 4.73 13.84 -13.31
N ASP A 119 4.30 12.81 -12.56
CA ASP A 119 2.88 12.53 -12.31
C ASP A 119 2.38 13.32 -11.07
N VAL A 120 3.22 14.15 -10.44
CA VAL A 120 2.89 14.91 -9.23
C VAL A 120 3.15 16.40 -9.45
N THR A 121 2.09 17.20 -9.34
CA THR A 121 2.13 18.66 -9.47
C THR A 121 1.73 19.30 -8.16
N ILE A 122 2.46 20.33 -7.72
CA ILE A 122 2.07 21.14 -6.56
C ILE A 122 1.20 22.27 -7.08
N VAL A 123 -0.04 22.34 -6.62
CA VAL A 123 -1.01 23.37 -7.00
C VAL A 123 -1.57 24.04 -5.74
N GLU A 124 -2.10 25.26 -5.90
CA GLU A 124 -2.89 25.90 -4.85
C GLU A 124 -4.35 25.54 -5.03
N ASP A 125 -5.00 25.02 -3.99
CA ASP A 125 -6.40 24.65 -4.07
C ASP A 125 -7.27 25.90 -4.05
N GLU A 126 -8.12 26.06 -5.07
CA GLU A 126 -8.98 27.24 -5.22
C GLU A 126 -9.97 27.43 -4.07
N ARG A 127 -10.33 26.34 -3.35
CA ARG A 127 -11.30 26.41 -2.25
C ARG A 127 -10.65 26.74 -0.91
N SER A 128 -9.53 26.10 -0.57
CA SER A 128 -8.87 26.32 0.72
C SER A 128 -7.75 27.35 0.69
N GLY A 129 -7.20 27.67 -0.49
CA GLY A 129 -6.00 28.49 -0.65
C GLY A 129 -4.71 27.79 -0.21
N GLU A 130 -4.77 26.49 0.12
CA GLU A 130 -3.62 25.74 0.57
C GLU A 130 -2.88 25.06 -0.58
N ARG A 131 -1.56 24.91 -0.45
CA ARG A 131 -0.76 24.12 -1.39
C ARG A 131 -1.08 22.64 -1.21
N ILE A 132 -1.52 21.98 -2.26
CA ILE A 132 -1.83 20.54 -2.32
C ILE A 132 -1.06 19.87 -3.46
N LEU A 133 -1.07 18.53 -3.48
CA LEU A 133 -0.57 17.75 -4.60
C LEU A 133 -1.73 17.29 -5.48
N GLU A 134 -1.63 17.55 -6.77
CA GLU A 134 -2.42 16.87 -7.79
C GLU A 134 -1.59 15.73 -8.38
N ILE A 135 -2.12 14.51 -8.25
CA ILE A 135 -1.41 13.29 -8.58
C ILE A 135 -2.17 12.55 -9.68
N GLU A 136 -1.48 12.28 -10.78
CA GLU A 136 -1.95 11.42 -11.86
C GLU A 136 -1.60 9.96 -11.57
N VAL A 137 -2.57 9.23 -11.04
CA VAL A 137 -2.40 7.86 -10.58
C VAL A 137 -2.67 6.87 -11.70
N ARG A 138 -1.67 6.07 -12.06
CA ARG A 138 -1.80 4.98 -13.03
C ARG A 138 -2.17 3.68 -12.31
N GLY A 139 -3.44 3.28 -12.41
CA GLY A 139 -3.96 2.06 -11.81
C GLY A 139 -4.26 0.96 -12.82
N LYS A 140 -4.78 -0.17 -12.33
CA LYS A 140 -5.16 -1.33 -13.16
C LYS A 140 -6.20 -1.02 -14.25
N ARG A 141 -7.02 0.02 -14.08
CA ARG A 141 -8.14 0.39 -14.97
C ARG A 141 -7.89 1.68 -15.78
N GLY A 142 -6.66 2.21 -15.77
CA GLY A 142 -6.33 3.47 -16.43
C GLY A 142 -5.80 4.53 -15.46
N VAL A 143 -5.84 5.79 -15.91
CA VAL A 143 -5.39 6.97 -15.15
C VAL A 143 -6.54 7.52 -14.31
N GLY A 144 -6.27 7.83 -13.04
CA GLY A 144 -7.19 8.54 -12.17
C GLY A 144 -6.48 9.71 -11.50
N TYR A 145 -7.22 10.76 -11.16
CA TYR A 145 -6.69 11.95 -10.52
C TYR A 145 -6.95 11.90 -9.02
N CYS A 146 -5.97 12.32 -8.23
CA CYS A 146 -6.06 12.36 -6.77
C CYS A 146 -5.51 13.69 -6.25
N LYS A 147 -6.28 14.34 -5.37
CA LYS A 147 -5.83 15.51 -4.60
C LYS A 147 -5.37 15.06 -3.22
N SER A 148 -4.20 15.53 -2.79
CA SER A 148 -3.68 15.25 -1.45
C SER A 148 -4.19 16.24 -0.41
N MET A 149 -3.97 15.92 0.86
CA MET A 149 -3.98 16.92 1.93
C MET A 149 -2.76 17.85 1.81
N PRO A 150 -2.82 19.08 2.33
CA PRO A 150 -1.70 20.02 2.32
C PRO A 150 -0.44 19.48 2.99
N SER A 151 -0.63 18.68 4.04
CA SER A 151 0.45 18.01 4.79
C SER A 151 1.32 17.08 3.92
N ALA A 152 0.86 16.66 2.73
CA ALA A 152 1.65 15.84 1.81
C ALA A 152 2.71 16.64 1.02
N VAL A 153 2.56 17.96 0.90
CA VAL A 153 3.46 18.81 0.11
C VAL A 153 4.87 18.83 0.71
N ARG A 154 5.00 19.03 2.02
CA ARG A 154 6.31 19.07 2.70
C ARG A 154 7.12 17.77 2.52
N PRO A 155 6.55 16.56 2.70
CA PRO A 155 7.21 15.31 2.32
C PRO A 155 7.65 15.28 0.86
N TYR A 156 6.82 15.76 -0.06
CA TYR A 156 7.16 15.75 -1.49
C TYR A 156 8.31 16.72 -1.83
N GLU A 157 8.32 17.91 -1.26
CA GLU A 157 9.44 18.86 -1.40
C GLU A 157 10.76 18.25 -0.89
N ARG A 158 10.73 17.53 0.24
CA ARG A 158 11.90 16.78 0.72
C ARG A 158 12.35 15.69 -0.25
N LEU A 159 11.42 15.01 -0.92
CA LEU A 159 11.73 13.98 -1.92
C LEU A 159 12.37 14.60 -3.16
N LEU A 160 11.91 15.77 -3.62
CA LEU A 160 12.52 16.53 -4.72
C LEU A 160 13.93 17.03 -4.38
N GLY A 161 14.13 17.51 -3.15
CA GLY A 161 15.43 17.97 -2.66
C GLY A 161 16.40 16.86 -2.28
N ARG A 162 15.94 15.60 -2.19
CA ARG A 162 16.79 14.47 -1.80
C ARG A 162 17.54 13.94 -3.01
N ALA A 163 18.87 13.95 -2.89
CA ALA A 163 19.74 13.32 -3.88
C ALA A 163 19.37 11.84 -4.13
N LYS A 164 19.47 11.41 -5.38
CA LYS A 164 19.25 10.02 -5.78
C LYS A 164 20.16 9.09 -5.00
N TYR A 165 19.63 7.91 -4.69
CA TYR A 165 20.45 6.84 -4.13
C TYR A 165 21.46 6.35 -5.17
N VAL A 166 22.74 6.64 -4.94
CA VAL A 166 23.82 6.09 -5.76
C VAL A 166 24.19 4.73 -5.18
N LYS A 167 23.68 3.65 -5.80
CA LYS A 167 24.07 2.29 -5.43
C LYS A 167 25.52 2.09 -5.84
N GLN A 168 26.43 2.01 -4.88
CA GLN A 168 27.80 1.60 -5.16
C GLN A 168 27.74 0.18 -5.76
N GLY A 169 28.16 0.04 -7.02
CA GLY A 169 28.14 -1.25 -7.72
C GLY A 169 28.91 -2.29 -6.91
N ARG A 170 28.38 -3.53 -6.83
CA ARG A 170 29.03 -4.64 -6.10
C ARG A 170 30.51 -4.80 -6.46
N ALA A 171 30.87 -4.53 -7.73
CA ALA A 171 32.24 -4.51 -8.22
C ALA A 171 33.12 -3.42 -7.57
N ARG A 172 32.61 -2.18 -7.41
CA ARG A 172 33.34 -1.07 -6.76
C ARG A 172 33.56 -1.32 -5.28
N VAL A 173 32.55 -1.89 -4.60
CA VAL A 173 32.65 -2.28 -3.19
C VAL A 173 33.71 -3.37 -3.01
N ARG A 174 33.70 -4.41 -3.86
CA ARG A 174 34.73 -5.46 -3.85
C ARG A 174 36.13 -4.92 -4.15
N ALA A 175 36.22 -3.96 -5.07
CA ALA A 175 37.48 -3.33 -5.45
C ALA A 175 37.93 -2.19 -4.51
N LYS A 176 37.19 -1.91 -3.41
CA LYS A 176 37.46 -0.82 -2.46
C LYS A 176 37.70 0.54 -3.13
N LEU A 177 37.04 0.80 -4.26
CA LEU A 177 37.17 2.10 -4.91
C LEU A 177 36.56 3.19 -4.03
N PRO A 178 37.18 4.39 -3.96
CA PRO A 178 36.58 5.51 -3.26
C PRO A 178 35.19 5.83 -3.83
N PRO A 179 34.31 6.43 -2.99
CA PRO A 179 33.01 6.92 -3.47
C PRO A 179 33.23 7.83 -4.67
N SER A 180 32.36 7.71 -5.68
CA SER A 180 32.44 8.59 -6.86
C SER A 180 32.34 10.05 -6.42
N ASN A 181 33.26 10.89 -6.88
CA ASN A 181 33.22 12.35 -6.71
C ASN A 181 32.14 13.03 -7.57
N GLU A 182 31.25 12.26 -8.20
CA GLU A 182 30.13 12.84 -8.95
C GLU A 182 29.19 13.58 -7.99
N PRO A 183 28.78 14.81 -8.34
CA PRO A 183 27.89 15.58 -7.49
C PRO A 183 26.55 14.85 -7.30
N PRO A 184 25.91 15.00 -6.13
CA PRO A 184 24.61 14.39 -5.86
C PRO A 184 23.59 14.81 -6.91
N GLN A 185 23.09 13.83 -7.68
CA GLN A 185 22.09 14.09 -8.71
C GLN A 185 20.69 14.15 -8.09
N LEU A 186 19.95 15.21 -8.38
CA LEU A 186 18.55 15.36 -8.00
C LEU A 186 17.64 14.46 -8.87
N PRO A 187 16.44 14.09 -8.37
CA PRO A 187 15.45 13.33 -9.14
C PRO A 187 15.07 14.05 -10.44
N LYS A 188 14.98 13.28 -11.53
CA LYS A 188 14.43 13.71 -12.81
C LYS A 188 12.92 13.38 -12.85
N PRO A 189 12.13 14.04 -13.72
CA PRO A 189 10.69 13.82 -13.78
C PRO A 189 10.29 12.35 -14.04
N THR A 190 11.10 11.59 -14.77
CA THR A 190 10.83 10.17 -15.09
C THR A 190 11.22 9.19 -14.00
N ASP A 191 11.93 9.63 -12.95
CA ASP A 191 12.32 8.76 -11.86
C ASP A 191 11.12 8.49 -10.94
N HIS A 192 11.11 7.30 -10.31
CA HIS A 192 10.11 6.96 -9.32
C HIS A 192 10.26 7.81 -8.06
N VAL A 193 9.14 8.30 -7.53
CA VAL A 193 9.08 9.08 -6.29
C VAL A 193 9.61 8.27 -5.10
N PHE A 194 9.31 6.97 -5.08
CA PHE A 194 9.72 6.04 -4.03
C PHE A 194 10.54 4.88 -4.61
N PRO A 195 11.86 5.06 -4.85
CA PRO A 195 12.69 4.00 -5.38
C PRO A 195 12.99 2.93 -4.32
N GLY A 196 12.80 1.66 -4.69
CA GLY A 196 13.23 0.52 -3.89
C GLY A 196 12.09 -0.19 -3.15
N ASN A 197 12.43 -0.86 -2.05
CA ASN A 197 11.47 -1.65 -1.27
C ASN A 197 11.44 -1.16 0.19
N HIS A 198 10.39 -0.41 0.51
CA HIS A 198 10.16 0.14 1.85
C HIS A 198 9.43 -0.84 2.78
N ILE A 199 8.87 -1.94 2.25
CA ILE A 199 7.98 -2.86 2.98
C ILE A 199 8.70 -3.55 4.13
N LYS A 200 9.94 -4.01 3.92
CA LYS A 200 10.70 -4.73 4.95
C LYS A 200 10.97 -3.87 6.18
N MET A 201 11.49 -2.67 5.94
CA MET A 201 11.79 -1.72 7.02
C MET A 201 10.52 -1.19 7.67
N PHE A 202 9.46 -0.95 6.89
CA PHE A 202 8.16 -0.58 7.45
C PHE A 202 7.62 -1.65 8.40
N ASN A 203 7.65 -2.93 8.00
CA ASN A 203 7.22 -4.02 8.86
C ASN A 203 8.08 -4.13 10.13
N ALA A 204 9.41 -4.02 10.00
CA ALA A 204 10.30 -4.07 11.16
C ALA A 204 10.03 -2.92 12.15
N LEU A 205 9.69 -1.73 11.67
CA LEU A 205 9.32 -0.61 12.53
C LEU A 205 7.95 -0.80 13.18
N LEU A 206 6.97 -1.34 12.45
CA LEU A 206 5.67 -1.69 13.04
C LEU A 206 5.80 -2.74 14.14
N ASP A 207 6.65 -3.74 13.95
CA ASP A 207 6.92 -4.76 14.97
C ASP A 207 7.60 -4.12 16.20
N ARG A 208 8.58 -3.24 15.99
CA ARG A 208 9.30 -2.55 17.06
C ARG A 208 8.44 -1.57 17.86
N SER A 209 7.47 -0.92 17.21
CA SER A 209 6.58 0.04 17.86
C SER A 209 5.28 -0.60 18.36
N GLU A 210 5.16 -1.93 18.30
CA GLU A 210 3.94 -2.67 18.68
C GLU A 210 2.69 -2.24 17.91
N LEU A 211 2.87 -1.68 16.71
CA LEU A 211 1.79 -1.22 15.82
C LEU A 211 1.47 -2.25 14.73
N LYS A 212 2.05 -3.46 14.80
CA LYS A 212 1.86 -4.47 13.75
C LYS A 212 0.45 -5.03 13.71
N LEU A 213 -0.19 -5.15 14.87
CA LEU A 213 -1.55 -5.66 15.02
C LEU A 213 -2.45 -4.50 15.45
N ASP A 214 -3.71 -4.55 15.06
CA ASP A 214 -4.75 -3.71 15.66
C ASP A 214 -5.35 -4.37 16.91
N ARG A 215 -6.31 -3.71 17.55
CA ARG A 215 -7.01 -4.21 18.74
C ARG A 215 -7.75 -5.53 18.52
N ASP A 216 -8.14 -5.81 17.28
CA ASP A 216 -8.84 -7.03 16.87
C ASP A 216 -7.87 -8.13 16.39
N GLY A 217 -6.56 -7.90 16.47
CA GLY A 217 -5.51 -8.82 16.04
C GLY A 217 -5.28 -8.87 14.52
N ASN A 218 -5.85 -7.94 13.75
CA ASN A 218 -5.61 -7.85 12.32
C ASN A 218 -4.24 -7.22 12.03
N ARG A 219 -3.54 -7.77 11.03
CA ARG A 219 -2.20 -7.31 10.66
C ARG A 219 -2.25 -6.01 9.85
N ARG A 220 -1.57 -4.99 10.34
CA ARG A 220 -1.34 -3.73 9.63
C ARG A 220 -0.21 -3.87 8.61
N THR A 221 -0.37 -3.22 7.48
CA THR A 221 0.58 -3.18 6.36
C THR A 221 0.60 -1.80 5.73
N ALA A 222 1.39 -1.57 4.67
CA ALA A 222 1.36 -0.29 3.95
C ALA A 222 -0.05 0.06 3.42
N TYR A 223 -0.90 -0.94 3.15
CA TYR A 223 -2.31 -0.73 2.80
C TYR A 223 -3.11 -0.06 3.92
N SER A 224 -2.71 -0.23 5.18
CA SER A 224 -3.34 0.41 6.34
C SER A 224 -3.20 1.93 6.30
N LEU A 225 -2.15 2.49 5.68
CA LEU A 225 -1.98 3.95 5.54
C LEU A 225 -3.08 4.58 4.68
N ARG A 226 -3.50 3.88 3.60
CA ARG A 226 -4.65 4.30 2.80
C ARG A 226 -5.94 4.28 3.61
N HIS A 227 -6.13 3.25 4.45
CA HIS A 227 -7.31 3.17 5.30
C HIS A 227 -7.30 4.25 6.38
N THR A 228 -6.13 4.57 6.94
CA THR A 228 -5.95 5.71 7.83
C THR A 228 -6.35 7.02 7.18
N TYR A 229 -5.91 7.30 5.95
CA TYR A 229 -6.33 8.49 5.22
C TYR A 229 -7.86 8.59 5.11
N ILE A 230 -8.51 7.51 4.65
CA ILE A 230 -9.98 7.48 4.47
C ILE A 230 -10.70 7.72 5.82
N CYS A 231 -10.28 7.02 6.88
CA CYS A 231 -10.89 7.17 8.19
C CYS A 231 -10.69 8.58 8.77
N MET A 232 -9.50 9.17 8.62
CA MET A 232 -9.24 10.56 9.05
C MET A 232 -10.13 11.55 8.29
N ARG A 233 -10.27 11.39 6.97
CA ARG A 233 -11.15 12.25 6.16
C ARG A 233 -12.61 12.16 6.59
N LEU A 234 -13.10 10.94 6.88
CA LEU A 234 -14.46 10.75 7.39
C LEU A 234 -14.64 11.39 8.78
N MET A 235 -13.63 11.36 9.64
CA MET A 235 -13.65 12.02 10.94
C MET A 235 -13.62 13.55 10.84
N GLU A 236 -12.91 14.09 9.85
CA GLU A 236 -12.86 15.52 9.53
C GLU A 236 -14.16 16.05 8.88
N GLY A 237 -15.15 15.18 8.64
CA GLY A 237 -16.43 15.58 8.04
C GLY A 237 -16.39 15.68 6.52
N ALA A 238 -15.44 15.01 5.85
CA ALA A 238 -15.49 14.89 4.40
C ALA A 238 -16.70 14.05 3.99
N ASP A 239 -17.60 14.65 3.21
CA ASP A 239 -18.76 13.98 2.67
C ASP A 239 -18.33 12.87 1.70
N SER A 240 -18.94 11.69 1.83
CA SER A 240 -18.61 10.49 1.04
C SER A 240 -19.59 10.22 -0.09
N TYR A 241 -20.35 11.23 -0.52
CA TYR A 241 -21.38 11.14 -1.55
C TYR A 241 -20.92 11.66 -2.92
#